data_AF-A0A7M4DVD6-F1
#
_entry.id   AF-A0A7M4DVD6-F1
#
_cell.length_a   1.000
_cell.length_b   1.000
_cell.length_c   1.000
_cell.angle_alpha   90.00
_cell.angle_beta   90.00
_cell.angle_gamma   90.00
#
_symmetry.space_group_name_H-M   'P 1'
#
loop_
_entity.id
_entity.type
_entity.pdbx_description
1 polymer ?
#
loop_
_entity_poly.entity_id
_entity_poly.type
_entity_poly.pdbx_seq_one_letter_code
_entity_poly.pdbx_strand_id
1 'polypeptide(L)'
;MCAIRAQVRKKPTVEGFTHNWMVFVRGPEHSNIQHFVEKVVFHLHESFPQPKRGRSTWTWLRSSNPIALFYPGRVTSQLHVLGEP
;
A
#
# COMPACT_ATOMS: atom_id res chain seq x y z
N MET A 1 7.50 8.75 -5.21
CA MET A 1 8.27 7.50 -5.06
C MET A 1 7.35 6.38 -4.57
N CYS A 2 7.47 5.21 -5.18
CA CYS A 2 6.76 3.99 -4.78
C CYS A 2 7.80 3.00 -4.23
N ALA A 3 7.52 2.38 -3.09
CA ALA A 3 8.45 1.44 -2.47
C ALA A 3 7.71 0.27 -1.84
N ILE A 4 8.39 -0.87 -1.77
CA ILE A 4 7.91 -2.07 -1.12
C ILE A 4 8.93 -2.53 -0.08
N ARG A 5 8.45 -3.00 1.07
CA ARG A 5 9.24 -3.64 2.11
C ARG A 5 8.66 -5.02 2.38
N ALA A 6 9.53 -6.01 2.51
CA ALA A 6 9.17 -7.37 2.87
C ALA A 6 9.77 -7.69 4.23
N GLN A 7 8.99 -8.30 5.11
CA GLN A 7 9.47 -8.82 6.38
C GLN A 7 9.08 -10.30 6.48
N VAL A 8 10.09 -11.16 6.61
CA VAL A 8 9.88 -12.59 6.83
C VAL A 8 9.21 -12.80 8.19
N ARG A 9 8.17 -13.62 8.24
CA ARG A 9 7.45 -13.97 9.46
C ARG A 9 8.16 -15.15 10.13
N LYS A 10 8.27 -15.10 11.46
CA LYS A 10 8.82 -16.22 12.27
C LYS A 10 7.93 -17.47 12.20
N LYS A 11 6.62 -17.29 12.03
CA LYS A 11 5.64 -18.37 11.83
C LYS A 11 4.73 -18.01 10.65
N PRO A 12 4.43 -18.94 9.72
CA PRO A 12 3.46 -18.72 8.64
C PRO A 12 2.06 -18.36 9.14
N THR A 13 1.18 -17.79 8.31
CA THR A 13 -0.23 -17.60 8.67
C THR A 13 -0.93 -18.96 8.66
N VAL A 14 -2.16 -19.04 9.17
CA VAL A 14 -3.02 -20.23 9.01
C VAL A 14 -3.18 -20.58 7.52
N GLU A 15 -3.19 -19.57 6.65
CA GLU A 15 -3.25 -19.70 5.18
C GLU A 15 -1.89 -20.00 4.53
N GLY A 16 -0.80 -20.12 5.31
CA GLY A 16 0.53 -20.46 4.82
C GLY A 16 1.42 -19.30 4.39
N PHE A 17 1.03 -18.04 4.59
CA PHE A 17 1.82 -16.88 4.18
C PHE A 17 3.06 -16.66 5.06
N THR A 18 4.22 -16.58 4.42
CA THR A 18 5.55 -16.51 5.07
C THR A 18 6.11 -15.10 5.22
N HIS A 19 5.55 -14.11 4.51
CA HIS A 19 6.06 -12.75 4.46
C HIS A 19 4.95 -11.74 4.70
N ASN A 20 5.26 -10.70 5.48
CA ASN A 20 4.49 -9.48 5.60
C ASN A 20 5.06 -8.46 4.61
N TRP A 21 4.24 -7.99 3.68
CA TRP A 21 4.64 -6.98 2.72
C TRP A 21 3.99 -5.66 3.08
N MET A 22 4.76 -4.58 2.95
CA MET A 22 4.30 -3.21 3.10
C MET A 22 4.61 -2.46 1.81
N VAL A 23 3.58 -2.00 1.11
CA VAL A 23 3.74 -1.09 -0.04
C VAL A 23 3.45 0.31 0.43
N PHE A 24 4.28 1.28 0.04
CA PHE A 24 4.03 2.68 0.32
C PHE A 24 4.39 3.64 -0.80
N VAL A 25 3.67 4.75 -0.80
CA VAL A 25 3.87 5.91 -1.68
C VAL A 25 4.30 7.08 -0.81
N ARG A 26 5.32 7.80 -1.27
CA ARG A 26 5.78 9.03 -0.62
C ARG A 26 6.24 10.04 -1.67
N GLY A 27 6.21 11.32 -1.31
CA GLY A 27 6.83 12.37 -2.13
C GLY A 27 8.35 12.23 -2.19
N PRO A 28 9.00 12.82 -3.21
CA PRO A 28 10.43 13.07 -3.16
C PRO A 28 10.77 13.86 -1.87
N GLU A 29 11.95 13.64 -1.27
CA GLU A 29 12.41 14.39 -0.07
C GLU A 29 11.39 14.56 1.08
N HIS A 30 10.47 13.60 1.26
CA HIS A 30 9.36 13.71 2.24
C HIS A 30 8.36 14.85 1.97
N SER A 31 8.33 15.39 0.75
CA SER A 31 7.32 16.35 0.31
C SER A 31 5.91 15.79 0.50
N ASN A 32 4.98 16.67 0.88
CA ASN A 32 3.58 16.31 1.04
C ASN A 32 2.94 16.06 -0.35
N ILE A 33 2.52 14.82 -0.59
CA ILE A 33 1.87 14.42 -1.85
C ILE A 33 0.37 14.67 -1.86
N GLN A 34 -0.23 15.07 -0.74
CA GLN A 34 -1.69 15.27 -0.62
C GLN A 34 -2.23 16.34 -1.58
N HIS A 35 -1.41 17.34 -1.91
CA HIS A 35 -1.84 18.43 -2.80
C HIS A 35 -2.09 17.95 -4.24
N PHE A 36 -1.48 16.83 -4.62
CA PHE A 36 -1.49 16.32 -6.01
C PHE A 36 -2.03 14.89 -6.10
N VAL A 37 -2.32 14.25 -4.97
CA VAL A 37 -2.80 12.87 -4.89
C VAL A 37 -4.10 12.87 -4.11
N GLU A 38 -5.19 12.63 -4.80
CA GLU A 38 -6.52 12.50 -4.18
C GLU A 38 -6.69 11.11 -3.57
N LYS A 39 -6.25 10.09 -4.31
CA LYS A 39 -6.47 8.70 -3.95
C LYS A 39 -5.35 7.81 -4.48
N VAL A 40 -5.02 6.80 -3.68
CA VAL A 40 -4.14 5.72 -4.09
C VAL A 40 -4.94 4.43 -4.17
N VAL A 41 -4.87 3.77 -5.32
CA VAL A 41 -5.52 2.48 -5.57
C VAL A 41 -4.47 1.39 -5.72
N PHE A 42 -4.59 0.36 -4.91
CA PHE A 42 -3.76 -0.83 -4.91
C PHE A 42 -4.51 -1.98 -5.60
N HIS A 43 -3.91 -2.55 -6.63
CA HIS A 43 -4.46 -3.70 -7.36
C HIS A 43 -3.79 -4.99 -6.92
N LEU A 44 -4.36 -5.66 -5.92
CA LEU A 44 -3.91 -6.96 -5.43
C LEU A 44 -4.21 -8.08 -6.42
N HIS A 45 -3.48 -9.18 -6.24
CA HIS A 45 -3.77 -10.42 -6.96
C HIS A 45 -5.20 -10.89 -6.64
N GLU A 46 -5.87 -11.51 -7.61
CA GLU A 46 -7.29 -11.90 -7.50
C GLU A 46 -7.56 -12.95 -6.40
N SER A 47 -6.51 -13.63 -5.93
CA SER A 47 -6.60 -14.51 -4.76
C SER A 47 -6.95 -13.76 -3.47
N PHE A 48 -6.78 -12.45 -3.42
CA PHE A 48 -7.14 -11.64 -2.26
C PHE A 48 -8.60 -11.20 -2.35
N PRO A 49 -9.36 -11.30 -1.24
CA PRO A 49 -10.68 -10.69 -1.18
C PRO A 49 -10.53 -9.18 -1.33
N GLN A 50 -11.40 -8.60 -2.17
CA GLN A 50 -11.37 -7.20 -2.57
C GLN A 50 -9.99 -6.79 -3.13
N PRO A 51 -9.64 -7.25 -4.34
CA PRO A 51 -8.31 -7.04 -4.90
C PRO A 51 -8.05 -5.57 -5.21
N LYS A 52 -9.07 -4.76 -5.49
CA LYS A 52 -8.93 -3.31 -5.68
C LYS A 52 -9.17 -2.59 -4.36
N ARG A 53 -8.10 -2.07 -3.74
CA ARG A 53 -8.18 -1.34 -2.46
C ARG A 53 -7.80 0.12 -2.66
N GLY A 54 -8.73 1.03 -2.39
CA GLY A 54 -8.50 2.48 -2.47
C GLY A 54 -8.34 3.11 -1.09
N ARG A 55 -7.33 3.96 -0.89
CA ARG A 55 -7.25 4.87 0.26
C ARG A 55 -7.30 6.32 -0.23
N SER A 56 -8.28 7.09 0.26
CA SER A 56 -8.36 8.53 0.04
C SER A 56 -7.44 9.28 1.01
N THR A 57 -6.83 10.37 0.58
CA THR A 57 -5.97 11.25 1.40
C THR A 57 -6.71 11.99 2.52
N TRP A 58 -8.03 11.88 2.62
CA TRP A 58 -8.81 12.38 3.76
C TRP A 58 -8.82 11.41 4.95
N THR A 59 -8.80 10.10 4.67
CA THR A 59 -8.72 9.03 5.70
C THR A 59 -7.34 9.01 6.40
N TRP A 60 -6.39 9.80 5.90
CA TRP A 60 -4.97 9.86 6.27
C TRP A 60 -4.62 10.63 7.52
N LEU A 61 -5.31 11.73 7.81
CA LEU A 61 -4.98 12.67 8.90
C LEU A 61 -4.93 12.02 10.30
N ARG A 62 -5.40 10.78 10.45
CA ARG A 62 -5.39 10.02 11.70
C ARG A 62 -4.21 9.07 11.88
N SER A 63 -3.41 8.77 10.85
CA SER A 63 -2.25 7.88 11.00
C SER A 63 -0.99 8.52 10.42
N SER A 64 -0.11 9.02 11.28
CA SER A 64 1.13 9.75 10.95
C SER A 64 2.22 8.97 10.18
N ASN A 65 1.89 7.91 9.46
CA ASN A 65 2.83 7.03 8.74
C ASN A 65 2.66 7.16 7.23
N PRO A 66 3.69 7.02 6.37
CA PRO A 66 3.61 6.97 4.88
C PRO A 66 2.64 5.90 4.38
N ILE A 67 2.16 5.94 3.11
CA ILE A 67 1.01 5.13 2.60
C ILE A 67 1.22 3.63 2.63
N ALA A 68 1.39 3.05 3.80
CA ALA A 68 1.70 1.67 4.07
C ALA A 68 0.41 0.86 4.08
N LEU A 69 0.27 -0.07 3.13
CA LEU A 69 -0.68 -1.16 3.24
C LEU A 69 0.08 -2.46 3.49
N PHE A 70 -0.34 -3.15 4.55
CA PHE A 70 0.21 -4.44 4.95
C PHE A 70 -0.58 -5.57 4.29
N TYR A 71 0.13 -6.50 3.67
CA TYR A 71 -0.45 -7.67 3.04
C TYR A 71 0.31 -8.93 3.47
N PRO A 72 -0.39 -9.96 3.97
CA PRO A 72 0.19 -11.29 4.07
C PRO A 72 0.21 -11.93 2.66
N GLY A 73 1.36 -12.37 2.17
CA GLY A 73 1.48 -13.04 0.86
C GLY A 73 1.97 -12.17 -0.31
N ARG A 74 2.15 -12.76 -1.50
CA ARG A 74 2.85 -12.12 -2.65
C ARG A 74 2.07 -10.90 -3.16
N VAL A 75 2.69 -9.72 -3.10
CA VAL A 75 2.16 -8.49 -3.71
C VAL A 75 2.76 -8.34 -5.11
N THR A 76 2.03 -8.77 -6.14
CA THR A 76 2.40 -8.56 -7.57
C THR A 76 1.81 -7.25 -8.13
N SER A 77 1.36 -6.38 -7.24
CA SER A 77 0.38 -5.34 -7.52
C SER A 77 0.93 -4.08 -8.15
N GLN A 78 0.26 -3.62 -9.21
CA GLN A 78 0.47 -2.30 -9.80
C GLN A 78 -0.21 -1.22 -8.94
N LEU A 79 0.54 -0.17 -8.63
CA LEU A 79 0.05 1.01 -7.94
C LEU A 79 -0.47 2.02 -8.97
N HIS A 80 -1.68 2.52 -8.77
CA HIS A 80 -2.19 3.66 -9.53
C HIS A 80 -2.43 4.84 -8.60
N VAL A 81 -1.76 5.95 -8.92
CA VAL A 81 -1.90 7.22 -8.21
C VAL A 81 -2.83 8.08 -9.05
N LEU A 82 -4.02 8.40 -8.52
CA LEU A 82 -4.95 9.31 -9.17
C LEU A 82 -4.67 10.71 -8.60
N GLY A 83 -4.27 11.61 -9.49
CA GLY A 83 -4.15 13.04 -9.25
C GLY A 83 -5.01 13.79 -10.26
N GLU A 84 -5.56 14.93 -9.84
CA GLU A 84 -6.20 15.87 -10.76
C GLU A 84 -5.12 16.54 -11.65
N PRO A 85 -5.45 16.90 -12.90
CA PRO A 85 -4.52 17.50 -13.88
C PRO A 85 -4.00 18.89 -13.48
#